data_AF-A0A941UFF0-F1
#
_entry.id   AF-A0A941UFF0-F1
#
_cell.length_a   1.000
_cell.length_b   1.000
_cell.length_c   1.000
_cell.angle_alpha   90.00
_cell.angle_beta   90.00
_cell.angle_gamma   90.00
#
_symmetry.space_group_name_H-M   'P 1'
#
loop_
_entity.id
_entity.type
_entity.pdbx_description
1 polymer ?
#
loop_
_entity_poly.entity_id
_entity_poly.type
_entity_poly.pdbx_seq_one_letter_code
_entity_poly.pdbx_strand_id
1 'polypeptide(L)' 'VPSPANVAYLGLQNARRGEFSEPVSLVPFYARKSEAEIKKDG' A
#
# COMPACT_ATOMS: atom_id res chain seq x y z
N VAL A 1 -15.30 -1.15 0.28
CA VAL A 1 -14.49 0.09 0.41
C VAL A 1 -14.17 0.28 1.88
N PRO A 2 -12.89 0.44 2.29
CA PRO A 2 -12.58 0.66 3.70
C PRO A 2 -13.25 1.95 4.19
N SER A 3 -13.71 1.97 5.44
CA SER A 3 -14.31 3.17 6.03
C SER A 3 -13.26 4.29 6.11
N PRO A 4 -13.60 5.53 5.70
CA PRO A 4 -12.69 6.67 5.80
C PRO A 4 -12.16 6.90 7.23
N ALA A 5 -12.99 6.62 8.24
CA ALA A 5 -12.60 6.74 9.65
C ALA A 5 -11.45 5.78 10.02
N ASN A 6 -11.47 4.55 9.49
CA ASN A 6 -10.39 3.60 9.73
C ASN A 6 -9.08 4.03 9.05
N VAL A 7 -9.17 4.57 7.82
CA VAL A 7 -7.98 5.09 7.11
C VAL A 7 -7.38 6.28 7.86
N ALA A 8 -8.20 7.21 8.33
CA ALA A 8 -7.76 8.35 9.12
C ALA A 8 -7.12 7.92 10.45
N TYR A 9 -7.70 6.93 11.14
CA TYR A 9 -7.14 6.37 12.36
C TYR A 9 -5.74 5.77 12.13
N LEU A 10 -5.56 4.99 11.06
CA LEU A 10 -4.24 4.44 10.69
C LEU A 10 -3.23 5.55 10.38
N GLY A 11 -3.63 6.57 9.61
CA GLY A 11 -2.77 7.73 9.32
C GLY A 11 -2.30 8.45 10.58
N LEU A 12 -3.20 8.66 11.56
CA LEU A 12 -2.85 9.25 12.85
C LEU A 12 -1.87 8.40 13.65
N GLN A 13 -2.02 7.07 13.65
CA GLN A 13 -1.10 6.16 14.33
C GLN A 13 0.31 6.23 13.71
N ASN A 14 0.40 6.19 12.37
CA ASN A 14 1.68 6.28 11.67
C ASN A 14 2.36 7.64 11.93
N ALA A 15 1.60 8.74 11.87
CA ALA A 15 2.11 10.07 12.13
C ALA A 15 2.68 10.21 13.56
N ARG A 16 2.00 9.65 14.57
CA ARG A 16 2.49 9.64 15.96
C ARG A 16 3.78 8.84 16.14
N ARG A 17 4.02 7.85 15.28
CA ARG A 17 5.24 7.03 15.28
C ARG A 17 6.37 7.62 14.42
N GLY A 18 6.12 8.72 13.71
CA GLY A 18 7.07 9.28 12.75
C GLY A 18 7.22 8.46 11.46
N GLU A 19 6.26 7.56 11.19
CA GLU A 19 6.26 6.68 10.03
C GLU A 19 5.65 7.41 8.82
N PHE A 20 6.46 8.21 8.15
CA PHE A 20 6.11 8.89 6.91
C PHE A 20 6.80 8.24 5.71
N SER A 21 6.24 8.43 4.54
CA SER A 21 6.83 7.97 3.28
C SER A 21 6.92 9.13 2.31
N GLU A 22 8.01 9.20 1.57
CA GLU A 22 8.14 10.17 0.48
C GLU A 22 7.11 9.87 -0.60
N PRO A 23 6.30 10.85 -1.05
CA PRO A 23 5.21 10.58 -1.99
C PRO A 23 5.66 9.89 -3.28
N VAL A 24 6.86 10.21 -3.76
CA VAL A 24 7.45 9.63 -4.97
C VAL A 24 7.88 8.17 -4.79
N SER A 25 8.15 7.72 -3.56
CA SER A 25 8.57 6.33 -3.30
C SER A 25 7.39 5.39 -3.11
N LEU A 26 6.16 5.90 -3.04
CA LEU A 26 4.97 5.09 -2.78
C LEU A 26 4.60 4.26 -4.01
N VAL A 27 4.43 2.95 -3.81
CA VAL A 27 3.94 2.01 -4.82
C VAL A 27 2.73 1.24 -4.28
N PRO A 28 1.75 0.88 -5.13
CA PRO A 28 0.66 0.02 -4.71
C PRO A 28 1.16 -1.36 -4.28
N PHE A 29 0.45 -1.95 -3.31
CA PHE A 29 0.68 -3.36 -2.97
C PHE A 29 -0.06 -4.27 -3.97
N TYR A 30 0.67 -4.84 -4.93
CA TYR A 30 0.13 -5.81 -5.87
C TYR A 30 0.08 -7.21 -5.26
N ALA A 31 -1.10 -7.61 -4.75
CA ALA A 31 -1.27 -8.93 -4.14
C ALA A 31 -1.24 -10.10 -5.13
N ARG A 32 -1.42 -9.84 -6.43
CA ARG A 32 -1.37 -10.86 -7.49
C ARG A 32 -0.16 -10.64 -8.38
N LYS A 33 0.45 -11.75 -8.81
CA LYS A 33 1.44 -11.74 -9.89
C LYS A 33 0.83 -11.12 -11.15
N SER A 34 1.63 -10.38 -11.88
CA SER A 34 1.26 -9.86 -13.19
C SER A 34 1.10 -11.00 -14.21
N GLU A 35 0.36 -10.72 -15.29
CA GLU A 35 0.21 -11.66 -16.41
C GLU A 35 1.56 -12.05 -17.04
N ALA A 36 2.51 -11.11 -17.10
CA ALA A 36 3.85 -11.35 -17.63
C ALA A 36 4.66 -12.30 -16.73
N GLU A 37 4.52 -12.20 -15.41
CA GLU A 37 5.15 -13.12 -14.46
C GLU A 37 4.53 -14.52 -14.52
N ILE A 38 3.21 -14.63 -14.75
CA ILE A 38 2.53 -15.92 -14.88
C ILE A 38 2.95 -16.65 -16.17
N LYS A 39 3.09 -15.93 -17.29
CA LYS A 39 3.45 -16.51 -18.60
C LYS A 39 4.91 -16.98 -18.71
N LYS A 40 5.81 -16.50 -17.85
CA LYS A 40 7.22 -16.95 -17.84
C LYS A 40 7.40 -18.32 -17.18
N ASP A 41 6.46 -18.72 -16.34
CA ASP A 41 6.53 -19.95 -15.54
C ASP A 41 5.74 -21.13 -16.19
N GLY A 42 5.15 -20.95 -17.39
CA GLY A 42 4.37 -21.96 -18.12
C GLY A 42 4.94 -22.26 -19.49
#